data_AF-A0A816A3A7-F1
#
_entry.id   AF-A0A816A3A7-F1
#
_cell.length_a   1.000
_cell.length_b   1.000
_cell.length_c   1.000
_cell.angle_alpha   90.00
_cell.angle_beta   90.00
_cell.angle_gamma   90.00
#
_symmetry.space_group_name_H-M   'P 1'
#
loop_
_entity.id
_entity.type
_entity.pdbx_description
1 polymer ?
#
loop_
_entity_poly.entity_id
_entity_poly.type
_entity_poly.pdbx_seq_one_letter_code
_entity_poly.pdbx_strand_id
1 'polypeptide(L)' 'MFDSIYIPSLYVIKGIIILDNDGNRLLSKYYSNSYVT' A
#
# COMPACT_ATOMS: atom_id res chain seq x y z
N MET A 1 -18.73 3.61 26.41
CA MET A 1 -17.49 3.09 25.79
C MET A 1 -17.48 3.68 24.39
N PHE A 2 -16.56 4.60 24.10
CA PHE A 2 -16.59 5.37 22.84
C PHE A 2 -16.20 4.45 21.68
N ASP A 3 -17.07 4.39 20.67
CA ASP A 3 -16.74 3.73 19.40
C ASP A 3 -15.48 4.37 18.83
N SER A 4 -14.48 3.52 18.59
CA SER A 4 -13.24 3.88 17.90
C SER A 4 -13.61 4.33 16.49
N ILE A 5 -13.70 5.64 16.26
CA ILE A 5 -13.96 6.21 14.94
C ILE A 5 -12.83 5.79 14.00
N TYR A 6 -13.09 4.76 13.20
CA TYR A 6 -12.18 4.34 12.14
C TYR A 6 -12.34 5.35 11.01
N ILE A 7 -11.42 6.31 10.94
CA ILE A 7 -11.35 7.22 9.81
C ILE A 7 -10.86 6.38 8.62
N PRO A 8 -11.66 6.20 7.56
CA PRO A 8 -11.20 5.45 6.40
C PRO A 8 -10.03 6.20 5.77
N SER A 9 -8.83 5.60 5.81
CA SER A 9 -7.69 6.10 5.06
C SER A 9 -7.93 5.77 3.58
N LEU A 10 -8.59 6.69 2.87
CA LEU A 10 -8.82 6.60 1.43
C LEU A 10 -7.53 6.93 0.68
N TYR A 11 -6.72 5.92 0.39
CA TYR A 11 -5.63 6.03 -0.57
C TYR A 11 -6.17 5.80 -1.98
N VAL A 12 -6.06 6.81 -2.85
CA VAL A 12 -6.40 6.68 -4.29
C VAL A 12 -5.52 5.62 -4.96
N ILE A 13 -4.29 5.43 -4.45
CA ILE A 13 -3.31 4.47 -4.94
C ILE A 13 -2.86 3.60 -3.76
N LYS A 14 -3.03 2.27 -3.87
CA LYS A 14 -2.62 1.32 -2.80
C LYS A 14 -1.12 1.07 -2.75
N GLY A 15 -0.42 1.28 -3.87
CA GLY A 15 1.03 1.19 -3.96
C GLY A 15 1.55 1.49 -5.36
N ILE A 16 2.85 1.69 -5.47
CA ILE A 16 3.60 1.91 -6.71
C ILE A 16 4.72 0.87 -6.75
N ILE A 17 4.91 0.20 -7.88
CA ILE A 17 5.96 -0.78 -8.10
C ILE A 17 6.66 -0.48 -9.42
N ILE A 18 7.99 -0.56 -9.41
CA ILE A 18 8.84 -0.49 -10.59
C ILE A 18 9.55 -1.84 -10.71
N LEU A 19 9.42 -2.47 -11.88
CA LEU A 19 10.03 -3.74 -12.23
C LEU A 19 11.08 -3.54 -13.31
N ASP A 20 12.07 -4.43 -13.37
CA ASP A 20 12.92 -4.59 -14.55
C ASP A 20 12.17 -5.35 -15.67
N ASN A 21 12.85 -5.64 -16.79
CA ASN A 21 12.24 -6.31 -17.94
C ASN A 21 11.93 -7.80 -17.68
N ASP A 22 12.57 -8.42 -16.68
CA ASP A 22 12.40 -9.82 -16.29
C ASP A 22 11.31 -9.97 -15.21
N GLY A 23 10.75 -8.85 -14.75
CA GLY A 23 9.70 -8.81 -13.73
C GLY A 23 10.23 -8.78 -12.29
N ASN A 24 11.55 -8.63 -12.08
CA ASN A 24 12.10 -8.48 -10.74
C ASN A 24 11.82 -7.08 -10.20
N ARG A 25 11.58 -7.02 -8.90
CA ARG A 25 11.23 -5.77 -8.20
C ARG A 25 12.47 -4.92 -7.96
N LEU A 26 12.51 -3.75 -8.60
CA LEU A 26 13.54 -2.73 -8.39
C LEU A 26 13.15 -1.78 -7.26
N LEU A 27 11.88 -1.33 -7.23
CA LEU A 27 11.36 -0.43 -6.20
C LEU A 27 9.89 -0.73 -5.92
N SER A 28 9.49 -0.61 -4.66
CA SER A 28 8.07 -0.61 -4.30
C SER A 28 7.80 0.31 -3.12
N LYS A 29 6.63 0.95 -3.15
CA LYS A 29 6.08 1.65 -2.00
C LYS A 29 4.61 1.31 -1.87
N TYR A 30 4.22 0.70 -0.76
CA TYR A 30 2.84 0.37 -0.45
C TYR A 30 2.29 1.39 0.55
N TYR A 31 1.12 1.93 0.26
CA TYR A 31 0.42 2.90 1.11
C TYR A 31 -0.67 2.23 1.95
N SER A 32 -1.02 0.97 1.63
CA SER A 32 -1.96 0.17 2.41
C SER A 32 -1.23 -0.86 3.27
N ASN A 33 -1.67 -1.02 4.52
CA ASN A 33 -1.21 -2.07 5.45
C ASN A 33 -1.58 -3.50 5.00
N SER A 34 -2.35 -3.66 3.92
CA SER A 34 -2.77 -4.97 3.40
C SER A 34 -1.63 -5.77 2.76
N TYR A 35 -0.50 -5.13 2.45
CA TYR A 35 0.64 -5.75 1.80
C TYR A 35 1.86 -5.56 2.68
N VAL A 36 2.13 -6.55 3.53
CA VAL A 36 3.34 -6.61 4.36
C VAL A 36 4.48 -7.09 3.47
N THR A 37 5.64 -6.43 3.57
CA THR A 37 6.84 -6.69 2.76
C THR A 37 7.46 -8.04 3.07
#